data_AF-A0A7C3BB90-F1
#
_entry.id   AF-A0A7C3BB90-F1
#
_cell.length_a   1.000
_cell.length_b   1.000
_cell.length_c   1.000
_cell.angle_alpha   90.00
_cell.angle_beta   90.00
_cell.angle_gamma   90.00
#
_symmetry.space_group_name_H-M   'P 1'
#
loop_
_entity.id
_entity.type
_entity.pdbx_description
1 polymer ?
#
loop_
_entity_poly.entity_id
_entity_poly.type
_entity_poly.pdbx_seq_one_letter_code
_entity_poly.pdbx_strand_id
1 'polypeptide(L)'
;MADQPKKPKTAARVRVHLPKDLEPIYSNFAMITNSPSEIVIDLAQVMPQIPEAKVQARVIMTPRNAKLLLRAIQEHMGRFETQYGEIDISGPGPSLADQLFRPPSPESPDSE
;
A
#
# COMPACT_ATOMS: atom_id res chain seq x y z
N MET A 1 39.85 7.72 34.48
CA MET A 1 38.95 6.68 33.92
C MET A 1 38.29 7.30 32.70
N ALA A 2 38.69 6.90 31.50
CA ALA A 2 38.18 7.48 30.26
C ALA A 2 37.01 6.61 29.75
N ASP A 3 35.84 7.24 29.64
CA ASP A 3 34.61 6.65 29.13
C ASP A 3 34.77 6.39 27.63
N GLN A 4 34.69 5.12 27.21
CA GLN A 4 34.79 4.75 25.79
C GLN A 4 33.44 4.94 25.11
N PRO A 5 33.38 5.58 23.92
CA PRO A 5 32.13 5.78 23.21
C PRO A 5 31.59 4.44 22.69
N LYS A 6 30.41 4.03 23.17
CA LYS A 6 29.69 2.84 22.68
C LYS A 6 29.33 3.01 21.20
N LYS A 7 29.96 2.20 20.34
CA LYS A 7 29.62 2.12 18.90
C LYS A 7 28.11 1.85 18.74
N PRO A 8 27.43 2.54 17.81
CA PRO A 8 26.00 2.36 17.60
C PRO A 8 25.73 0.93 17.16
N LYS A 9 24.82 0.24 17.88
CA LYS A 9 24.36 -1.10 17.53
C LYS A 9 23.72 -1.04 16.15
N THR A 10 24.39 -1.59 15.14
CA THR A 10 23.85 -1.72 13.79
C THR A 10 22.55 -2.51 13.90
N ALA A 11 21.43 -1.91 13.46
CA ALA A 11 20.13 -2.57 13.48
C ALA A 11 20.24 -3.93 12.79
N ALA A 12 19.82 -5.00 13.48
CA ALA A 12 19.91 -6.35 12.96
C ALA A 12 19.13 -6.44 11.64
N ARG A 13 19.84 -6.71 10.53
CA ARG A 13 19.20 -6.99 9.25
C ARG A 13 18.43 -8.29 9.37
N VAL A 14 17.11 -8.23 9.16
CA VAL A 14 16.26 -9.42 9.11
C VAL A 14 16.68 -10.25 7.89
N ARG A 15 17.01 -11.52 8.10
CA ARG A 15 17.23 -12.46 6.99
C ARG A 15 15.87 -12.82 6.40
N VAL A 16 15.65 -12.44 5.15
CA VAL A 16 14.43 -12.76 4.41
C VAL A 16 14.63 -14.11 3.72
N HIS A 17 13.74 -15.06 3.98
CA HIS A 17 13.68 -16.33 3.24
C HIS A 17 12.54 -16.23 2.23
N LEU A 18 12.87 -16.43 0.95
CA LEU A 18 11.87 -16.46 -0.12
C LEU A 18 11.62 -17.93 -0.49
N PRO A 19 10.40 -18.47 -0.26
CA PRO A 19 10.04 -19.82 -0.70
C PRO A 19 10.21 -19.96 -2.22
N LYS A 20 10.63 -21.13 -2.68
CA LYS A 20 10.84 -21.40 -4.12
C LYS A 20 9.53 -21.49 -4.92
N ASP A 21 8.47 -21.84 -4.23
CA ASP A 21 7.10 -22.06 -4.70
C ASP A 21 6.20 -20.84 -4.44
N LEU A 22 6.78 -19.68 -4.10
CA LEU A 22 6.02 -18.46 -3.91
C LEU A 22 5.53 -17.94 -5.27
N GLU A 23 4.24 -18.10 -5.52
CA GLU A 23 3.59 -17.56 -6.72
C GLU A 23 3.42 -16.03 -6.59
N PRO A 24 3.85 -15.24 -7.59
CA PRO A 24 3.65 -13.81 -7.57
C PRO A 24 2.17 -13.47 -7.79
N ILE A 25 1.68 -12.47 -7.06
CA ILE A 25 0.32 -11.96 -7.21
C ILE A 25 0.37 -10.65 -7.98
N TYR A 26 -0.26 -10.62 -9.16
CA TYR A 26 -0.50 -9.37 -9.87
C TYR A 26 -1.68 -8.61 -9.26
N SER A 27 -1.55 -7.29 -9.11
CA SER A 27 -2.60 -6.41 -8.57
C SER A 27 -2.56 -5.08 -9.31
N ASN A 28 -3.70 -4.61 -9.80
CA ASN A 28 -3.85 -3.29 -10.41
C ASN A 28 -4.79 -2.37 -9.61
N PHE A 29 -5.37 -2.89 -8.53
CA PHE A 29 -6.22 -2.15 -7.61
C PHE A 29 -5.84 -2.49 -6.16
N ALA A 30 -5.99 -1.51 -5.27
CA ALA A 30 -5.78 -1.72 -3.84
C ALA A 30 -6.84 -0.97 -3.04
N MET A 31 -7.49 -1.64 -2.10
CA MET A 31 -8.39 -1.04 -1.12
C MET A 31 -7.72 -1.05 0.24
N ILE A 32 -7.72 0.11 0.90
CA ILE A 32 -7.12 0.26 2.23
C ILE A 32 -8.23 0.60 3.22
N THR A 33 -8.35 -0.20 4.27
CA THR A 33 -9.22 0.08 5.41
C THR A 33 -8.39 0.12 6.68
N ASN A 34 -8.84 0.86 7.69
CA ASN A 34 -8.07 1.05 8.90
C ASN A 34 -8.93 1.10 10.16
N SER A 35 -8.32 0.66 11.26
CA SER A 35 -8.77 0.84 12.63
C SER A 35 -7.60 1.40 13.46
N PRO A 36 -7.81 1.77 14.74
CA PRO A 36 -6.70 2.15 15.62
C PRO A 36 -5.64 1.05 15.79
N SER A 37 -6.02 -0.22 15.65
CA SER A 37 -5.14 -1.37 15.89
C SER A 37 -4.51 -1.93 14.63
N GLU A 38 -5.19 -1.84 13.49
CA GLU A 38 -4.80 -2.52 12.25
C GLU A 38 -5.06 -1.67 11.00
N ILE A 39 -4.19 -1.82 10.01
CA ILE A 39 -4.36 -1.40 8.62
C ILE A 39 -4.51 -2.67 7.79
N VAL A 40 -5.55 -2.73 6.98
CA VAL A 40 -5.84 -3.84 6.06
C VAL A 40 -5.69 -3.33 4.64
N ILE A 41 -4.88 -4.02 3.84
CA ILE A 41 -4.66 -3.74 2.43
C ILE A 41 -5.15 -4.94 1.63
N ASP A 42 -6.21 -4.73 0.86
CA ASP A 42 -6.73 -5.70 -0.10
C ASP A 42 -6.21 -5.40 -1.49
N LEU A 43 -5.34 -6.27 -1.98
CA LEU A 43 -4.78 -6.23 -3.33
C LEU A 43 -5.70 -7.02 -4.26
N ALA A 44 -6.24 -6.35 -5.27
CA ALA A 44 -7.23 -6.91 -6.16
C ALA A 44 -6.91 -6.68 -7.65
N GLN A 45 -7.57 -7.48 -8.47
CA GLN A 45 -7.55 -7.37 -9.92
C GLN A 45 -8.90 -6.92 -10.42
N VAL A 46 -8.90 -5.84 -11.20
CA VAL A 46 -10.05 -5.36 -11.97
C VAL A 46 -9.79 -5.68 -13.44
N MET A 47 -10.69 -6.43 -14.06
CA MET A 47 -10.61 -6.82 -15.47
C MET A 47 -11.49 -5.92 -16.32
N PRO A 48 -11.06 -5.52 -17.53
CA PRO A 48 -11.95 -4.88 -18.50
C PRO A 48 -13.17 -5.77 -18.76
N GLN A 49 -14.36 -5.17 -18.88
CA GLN A 49 -15.65 -5.85 -19.10
C GLN A 49 -16.26 -6.59 -17.89
N ILE A 50 -15.55 -6.71 -16.77
CA ILE A 50 -16.10 -7.30 -15.54
C ILE A 50 -16.09 -6.20 -14.47
N PRO A 51 -17.26 -5.67 -14.07
CA PRO A 51 -17.36 -4.61 -13.06
C PRO A 51 -17.20 -5.15 -11.63
N GLU A 52 -16.28 -6.09 -11.44
CA GLU A 52 -16.01 -6.74 -10.17
C GLU A 52 -14.50 -6.82 -9.95
N ALA A 53 -14.06 -6.39 -8.76
CA ALA A 53 -12.68 -6.54 -8.32
C ALA A 53 -12.52 -7.87 -7.59
N LYS A 54 -11.61 -8.73 -8.05
CA LYS A 54 -11.27 -9.98 -7.35
C LYS A 54 -10.09 -9.75 -6.43
N VAL A 55 -10.28 -9.88 -5.12
CA VAL A 55 -9.19 -9.85 -4.14
C VAL A 55 -8.28 -11.06 -4.33
N GLN A 56 -6.99 -10.79 -4.50
CA GLN A 56 -5.96 -11.81 -4.68
C GLN A 56 -5.13 -12.00 -3.41
N ALA A 57 -4.90 -10.93 -2.66
CA ALA A 57 -4.22 -10.98 -1.37
C ALA A 57 -4.78 -9.96 -0.38
N ARG A 58 -4.83 -10.35 0.88
CA ARG A 58 -5.11 -9.46 2.01
C ARG A 58 -3.88 -9.40 2.92
N VAL A 59 -3.38 -8.20 3.14
CA VAL A 59 -2.27 -7.95 4.07
C VAL A 59 -2.79 -7.14 5.25
N ILE A 60 -2.58 -7.64 6.45
CA ILE A 60 -2.99 -7.00 7.70
C ILE A 60 -1.73 -6.62 8.47
N MET A 61 -1.68 -5.38 8.96
CA MET A 61 -0.51 -4.84 9.63
C MET A 61 -0.86 -3.78 10.66
N THR A 62 -0.11 -3.76 11.75
CA THR A 62 -0.18 -2.65 12.71
C THR A 62 0.11 -1.30 12.02
N PRO A 63 -0.47 -0.18 12.48
CA PRO A 63 -0.23 1.15 11.91
C PRO A 63 1.25 1.52 11.84
N ARG A 64 2.06 1.08 12.82
CA ARG A 64 3.51 1.31 12.82
C ARG A 64 4.18 0.62 11.63
N ASN A 65 3.85 -0.63 11.36
CA ASN A 65 4.44 -1.38 10.25
C ASN A 65 3.97 -0.85 8.89
N ALA A 66 2.70 -0.45 8.78
CA ALA A 66 2.18 0.23 7.59
C ALA A 66 2.94 1.52 7.27
N LYS A 67 3.22 2.33 8.31
CA LYS A 67 3.99 3.56 8.14
C LYS A 67 5.44 3.32 7.72
N LEU A 68 6.06 2.23 8.19
CA LEU A 68 7.39 1.82 7.74
C LEU A 68 7.37 1.36 6.27
N LEU A 69 6.36 0.57 5.89
CA LEU A 69 6.17 0.13 4.50
C LEU A 69 5.98 1.32 3.56
N LEU A 70 5.10 2.27 3.90
CA LEU A 70 4.85 3.47 3.09
C LEU A 70 6.15 4.24 2.82
N ARG A 71 6.95 4.49 3.85
CA ARG A 71 8.23 5.20 3.71
C ARG A 71 9.19 4.46 2.78
N ALA A 72 9.29 3.14 2.93
CA ALA A 72 10.13 2.32 2.07
C ALA A 72 9.64 2.39 0.60
N ILE A 73 8.33 2.27 0.37
CA ILE A 73 7.75 2.38 -0.97
C ILE A 73 8.05 3.76 -1.57
N GLN A 74 7.80 4.85 -0.84
CA GLN A 74 8.07 6.22 -1.31
C GLN A 74 9.54 6.41 -1.72
N GLU A 75 10.48 5.93 -0.90
CA GLU A 75 11.91 6.01 -1.20
C GLU A 75 12.28 5.20 -2.44
N HIS A 76 11.70 4.01 -2.61
CA HIS A 76 11.92 3.17 -3.78
C HIS A 76 11.30 3.75 -5.05
N MET A 77 10.11 4.34 -4.96
CA MET A 77 9.44 5.01 -6.09
C MET A 77 10.23 6.23 -6.55
N GLY A 78 10.69 7.09 -5.63
CA GLY A 78 11.51 8.26 -6.02
C GLY A 78 12.79 7.87 -6.75
N ARG A 79 13.45 6.78 -6.32
CA ARG A 79 14.61 6.22 -7.06
C ARG A 79 14.22 5.67 -8.44
N PHE A 80 13.10 4.97 -8.51
CA PHE A 80 12.59 4.42 -9.77
C PHE A 80 12.31 5.56 -10.76
N GLU A 81 11.61 6.61 -10.36
CA GLU A 81 11.28 7.75 -11.22
C GLU A 81 12.51 8.55 -11.64
N THR A 82 13.51 8.67 -10.75
CA THR A 82 14.80 9.28 -11.11
C THR A 82 15.50 8.51 -12.25
N GLN A 83 15.32 7.19 -12.30
CA GLN A 83 15.97 6.31 -13.27
C GLN A 83 15.16 6.15 -14.57
N TYR A 84 13.83 6.07 -14.48
CA TYR A 84 12.96 5.68 -15.59
C TYR A 84 12.00 6.79 -16.06
N GLY A 85 11.99 7.94 -15.37
CA GLY A 85 11.06 9.03 -15.61
C GLY A 85 9.88 9.01 -14.64
N GLU A 86 9.20 10.17 -14.53
CA GLU A 86 8.03 10.36 -13.67
C GLU A 86 6.87 9.44 -14.07
N ILE A 87 6.19 8.87 -13.08
CA ILE A 87 4.99 8.06 -13.29
C ILE A 87 3.82 9.03 -13.43
N ASP A 88 3.28 9.12 -14.64
CA ASP A 88 2.11 9.94 -14.90
C ASP A 88 0.86 9.32 -14.26
N ILE A 89 0.35 10.01 -13.23
CA ILE A 89 -0.89 9.65 -12.53
C ILE A 89 -2.10 10.49 -13.01
N SER A 90 -1.92 11.32 -14.03
CA SER A 90 -2.92 12.28 -14.56
C SER A 90 -3.96 11.66 -15.49
N GLY A 91 -4.12 10.33 -15.47
CA GLY A 91 -5.03 9.60 -16.36
C GLY A 91 -6.51 9.97 -16.17
N PRO A 92 -7.37 9.74 -17.18
CA PRO A 92 -8.80 10.01 -17.11
C PRO A 92 -9.49 9.00 -16.18
N GLY A 93 -9.44 9.26 -14.88
CA GLY A 93 -10.14 8.51 -13.85
C GLY A 93 -10.17 9.33 -12.56
N PRO A 94 -11.20 9.18 -11.71
CA PRO A 94 -11.17 9.77 -10.38
C PRO A 94 -9.92 9.25 -9.68
N SER A 95 -9.18 10.14 -9.03
CA SER A 95 -7.95 9.75 -8.34
C SER A 95 -8.28 8.62 -7.36
N LEU A 96 -7.32 7.74 -7.07
CA LEU A 96 -7.53 6.69 -6.07
C LEU A 96 -8.04 7.29 -4.74
N ALA A 97 -7.60 8.50 -4.40
CA ALA A 97 -8.12 9.26 -3.27
C ALA A 97 -9.61 9.60 -3.41
N ASP A 98 -10.08 10.05 -4.59
CA ASP A 98 -11.50 10.36 -4.84
C ASP A 98 -12.40 9.12 -4.73
N GLN A 99 -11.89 7.93 -5.07
CA GLN A 99 -12.63 6.68 -4.93
C GLN A 99 -12.66 6.19 -3.48
N LEU A 100 -11.59 6.40 -2.71
CA LEU A 100 -11.45 5.95 -1.33
C LEU A 100 -12.13 6.87 -0.30
N PHE A 101 -12.18 8.17 -0.57
CA PHE A 101 -12.70 9.17 0.38
C PHE A 101 -14.04 9.77 -0.05
N ARG A 102 -14.74 9.21 -1.04
CA ARG A 102 -16.08 9.68 -1.39
C ARG A 102 -16.99 9.52 -0.16
N PRO A 103 -17.45 10.62 0.47
CA PRO A 103 -18.43 10.48 1.53
C PRO A 103 -19.69 9.84 0.92
N PRO A 104 -20.41 8.97 1.67
CA PRO A 104 -21.69 8.47 1.20
C PRO A 104 -22.55 9.67 0.82
N SER A 105 -23.06 9.68 -0.42
CA SER A 105 -24.07 10.66 -0.82
C SER A 105 -25.21 10.58 0.20
N PRO A 106 -25.68 11.71 0.76
CA PRO A 106 -26.91 11.68 1.54
C PRO A 106 -27.98 11.06 0.65
N GLU A 107 -28.56 9.94 1.09
CA GLU A 107 -29.68 9.31 0.41
C GLU A 107 -30.71 10.40 0.10
N SER A 108 -31.02 10.57 -1.18
CA SER A 108 -32.21 11.32 -1.57
C SER A 108 -33.36 10.65 -0.82
N PRO A 109 -34.13 11.37 0.01
CA PRO A 109 -35.32 10.77 0.61
C PRO A 109 -36.18 10.31 -0.55
N ASP A 110 -36.57 9.02 -0.51
CA ASP A 110 -37.46 8.41 -1.49
C ASP A 110 -38.59 9.38 -1.83
N SER A 111 -38.64 9.82 -3.08
CA SER A 111 -39.79 10.53 -3.60
C SER A 111 -40.92 9.51 -3.76
N GLU A 112 -41.87 9.52 -2.81
CA GLU A 112 -43.21 8.94 -2.96
C GLU A 112 -43.92 9.45 -4.23
#